data_AF-A0A2W6ADN1-F1
#
_entry.id   AF-A0A2W6ADN1-F1
#
_cell.length_a   1.000
_cell.length_b   1.000
_cell.length_c   1.000
_cell.angle_alpha   90.00
_cell.angle_beta   90.00
_cell.angle_gamma   90.00
#
_symmetry.space_group_name_H-M   'P 1'
#
loop_
_entity.id
_entity.type
_entity.pdbx_description
1 polymer ?
#
loop_
_entity_poly.entity_id
_entity_poly.type
_entity_poly.pdbx_seq_one_letter_code
_entity_poly.pdbx_strand_id
1 'polypeptide(L)' 'SCPACATGNAAGARFCTNCGAALPAAETHVCAGCGAPLAAGAKFCSACGRTVEPAAAPTAQPPASEPEAPPPPTAP' A
#
# COMPACT_ATOMS: atom_id res chain seq x y z
N SER A 1 -9.20 8.78 4.54
CA SER A 1 -10.55 8.18 4.49
C SER A 1 -11.00 8.06 3.04
N CYS A 2 -11.88 7.11 2.71
CA CYS A 2 -12.41 6.95 1.35
C CYS A 2 -13.32 8.14 0.99
N PRO A 3 -13.14 8.79 -0.17
CA PRO A 3 -14.00 9.91 -0.57
C PRO A 3 -15.43 9.48 -0.94
N ALA A 4 -15.66 8.20 -1.27
CA ALA A 4 -16.97 7.71 -1.70
C ALA A 4 -17.88 7.26 -0.54
N CYS A 5 -17.31 6.69 0.52
CA CYS A 5 -18.08 6.09 1.62
C CYS A 5 -17.55 6.43 3.02
N ALA A 6 -16.57 7.34 3.11
CA ALA A 6 -15.91 7.79 4.35
C ALA A 6 -15.15 6.71 5.15
N THR A 7 -15.16 5.44 4.73
CA THR A 7 -14.44 4.36 5.44
C THR A 7 -12.94 4.67 5.61
N GLY A 8 -12.41 4.40 6.81
CA GLY A 8 -10.97 4.41 7.05
C GLY A 8 -10.30 3.21 6.37
N ASN A 9 -9.30 3.45 5.52
CA ASN A 9 -8.57 2.41 4.81
C ASN A 9 -7.10 2.46 5.21
N ALA A 10 -6.40 1.32 5.08
CA ALA A 10 -4.97 1.23 5.38
C ALA A 10 -4.14 2.19 4.50
N ALA A 11 -3.01 2.65 5.04
CA ALA A 11 -2.03 3.41 4.28
C ALA A 11 -1.55 2.59 3.07
N GLY A 12 -1.61 3.17 1.87
CA GLY A 12 -1.26 2.49 0.62
C GLY A 12 -2.37 1.62 0.00
N ALA A 13 -3.58 1.58 0.57
CA ALA A 13 -4.71 0.88 -0.05
C ALA A 13 -5.10 1.54 -1.40
N ARG A 14 -5.15 0.72 -2.46
CA ARG A 14 -5.49 1.18 -3.83
C ARG A 14 -7.00 1.24 -4.06
N PHE A 15 -7.76 0.42 -3.32
CA PHE A 15 -9.21 0.33 -3.40
C PHE A 15 -9.79 0.30 -1.99
N CYS A 16 -11.01 0.82 -1.85
CA CYS A 16 -11.71 0.82 -0.58
C CYS A 16 -12.17 -0.60 -0.22
N THR A 17 -11.86 -1.04 0.99
CA THR A 17 -12.24 -2.37 1.49
C THR A 17 -13.75 -2.53 1.73
N ASN A 18 -14.49 -1.43 1.80
CA ASN A 18 -15.93 -1.44 2.05
C ASN A 18 -16.76 -1.30 0.76
N CYS A 19 -16.44 -0.33 -0.11
CA CYS A 19 -17.25 -0.04 -1.30
C CYS A 19 -16.57 -0.36 -2.63
N GLY A 20 -15.31 -0.81 -2.62
CA GLY A 20 -14.54 -1.11 -3.83
C GLY A 20 -14.09 0.11 -4.66
N ALA A 21 -14.47 1.33 -4.26
CA ALA A 21 -14.04 2.55 -4.96
C ALA A 21 -12.51 2.69 -4.94
N ALA A 22 -11.93 3.11 -6.06
CA ALA A 22 -10.50 3.42 -6.13
C ALA A 22 -10.19 4.54 -5.13
N LEU A 23 -9.23 4.27 -4.25
CA LEU A 23 -8.74 5.28 -3.34
C LEU A 23 -7.70 6.11 -4.07
N PRO A 24 -7.60 7.42 -3.79
CA PRO A 24 -6.47 8.20 -4.27
C PRO A 24 -5.22 7.48 -3.76
N ALA A 25 -4.44 6.91 -4.67
CA ALA A 25 -3.21 6.22 -4.36
C ALA A 25 -2.29 7.24 -3.68
N ALA A 26 -2.30 7.21 -2.35
CA ALA A 26 -1.19 7.68 -1.56
C ALA A 26 0.01 6.84 -2.05
N GLU A 27 1.02 7.37 -2.73
CA GLU A 27 1.39 8.76 -2.93
C GLU A 27 2.14 8.84 -4.26
N THR A 28 1.78 9.78 -5.13
CA THR A 28 2.76 10.29 -6.10
C THR A 28 3.76 11.09 -5.28
N HIS A 29 4.78 10.41 -4.79
CA HIS A 29 5.90 11.10 -4.18
C HIS A 29 6.65 11.81 -5.29
N VAL A 30 6.89 13.11 -5.13
CA VAL A 30 7.74 13.88 -6.02
C VAL A 30 9.08 14.10 -5.33
N CYS A 31 10.15 14.09 -6.10
CA CYS A 31 11.47 14.37 -5.56
C CYS A 31 11.51 15.82 -5.07
N ALA A 32 11.73 16.03 -3.76
CA ALA A 32 11.90 17.38 -3.21
C ALA A 32 13.09 18.15 -3.82
N GLY A 33 14.01 17.43 -4.47
CA GLY A 33 15.18 18.01 -5.09
C GLY A 33 15.02 18.47 -6.53
N CYS A 34 14.15 17.84 -7.33
CA CYS A 34 14.00 18.15 -8.76
C CYS A 34 12.55 18.14 -9.27
N GLY A 35 11.58 17.76 -8.44
CA GLY A 35 10.16 17.65 -8.80
C GLY A 35 9.80 16.41 -9.62
N ALA A 36 10.75 15.55 -9.98
CA ALA A 36 10.47 14.34 -10.75
C ALA A 36 9.59 13.35 -9.96
N PRO A 37 8.65 12.66 -10.62
CA PRO A 37 7.84 11.63 -9.97
C PRO A 37 8.72 10.47 -9.50
N LEU A 38 8.47 10.01 -8.28
CA LEU A 38 9.14 8.87 -7.65
C LEU A 38 8.23 7.66 -7.71
N ALA A 39 8.83 6.51 -7.97
CA ALA A 39 8.11 5.24 -7.88
C ALA A 39 7.74 4.94 -6.42
N ALA A 40 6.64 4.20 -6.23
CA ALA A 40 6.25 3.71 -4.92
C ALA A 40 7.39 2.87 -4.30
N GLY A 41 7.85 3.25 -3.11
CA GLY A 41 8.98 2.59 -2.44
C GLY A 41 10.37 2.89 -3.02
N ALA A 42 10.50 3.88 -3.91
CA ALA A 42 11.81 4.35 -4.36
C ALA A 42 12.65 4.82 -3.16
N LYS A 43 13.92 4.39 -3.09
CA LYS A 43 14.92 4.87 -2.10
C LYS A 43 15.77 6.02 -2.65
N PHE A 44 15.78 6.18 -3.96
CA PHE A 44 16.53 7.20 -4.69
C PHE A 44 15.72 7.67 -5.89
N CYS A 45 15.88 8.94 -6.24
CA CYS A 45 15.30 9.51 -7.44
C CYS A 45 16.07 9.03 -8.67
N SER A 46 15.40 8.38 -9.62
CA SER A 46 15.98 7.93 -10.88
C SER A 46 16.36 9.09 -11.82
N ALA A 47 15.82 10.29 -11.60
CA ALA A 47 16.09 11.46 -12.44
C ALA A 47 17.31 12.29 -11.98
N CYS A 48 17.50 12.44 -10.66
CA CYS A 48 18.57 13.31 -10.11
C CYS A 48 19.52 12.60 -9.14
N GLY A 49 19.27 11.33 -8.78
CA GLY A 49 20.13 10.55 -7.89
C GLY A 49 20.02 10.87 -6.40
N ARG A 50 19.19 11.85 -6.00
CA ARG A 50 18.97 12.17 -4.58
C ARG A 50 18.30 11.01 -3.85
N THR A 51 18.76 10.76 -2.63
CA THR A 51 18.08 9.85 -1.70
C THR A 51 16.71 10.41 -1.35
N VAL A 52 15.72 9.52 -1.40
CA VAL A 52 14.36 9.81 -0.96
C VAL A 52 14.12 8.81 0.15
N GLU A 53 14.16 9.30 1.39
CA GLU A 53 13.82 8.46 2.53
C GLU A 53 12.37 8.02 2.30
N PRO A 54 12.09 6.71 2.11
CA PRO A 54 10.72 6.26 2.02
C PRO A 54 10.09 6.55 3.38
N ALA A 55 9.29 7.62 3.47
CA ALA A 55 8.47 7.90 4.63
C ALA A 55 7.49 6.73 4.74
N ALA A 56 7.87 5.77 5.58
CA ALA A 56 7.20 4.51 5.82
C ALA A 56 6.95 3.68 4.55
N ALA A 57 7.88 2.76 4.27
CA ALA A 57 7.47 1.44 3.82
C ALA A 57 6.27 1.02 4.69
N PRO A 58 5.09 0.68 4.12
CA PRO A 58 4.17 -0.13 4.88
C PRO A 58 4.96 -1.41 5.11
N THR A 59 5.43 -1.57 6.36
CA THR A 59 6.01 -2.78 6.87
C THR A 59 5.14 -3.89 6.33
N ALA A 60 5.76 -4.81 5.59
CA ALA A 60 5.12 -5.95 5.00
C ALA A 60 3.98 -6.43 5.91
N GLN A 61 2.74 -6.27 5.47
CA GLN A 61 1.76 -7.23 5.92
C GLN A 61 2.30 -8.55 5.36
N PRO A 62 2.73 -9.51 6.20
CA PRO A 62 2.99 -10.85 5.70
C PRO A 62 1.74 -11.27 4.92
N PRO A 63 1.87 -12.04 3.83
CA PRO A 63 0.69 -12.54 3.13
C PRO A 63 -0.16 -13.29 4.16
N ALA A 64 -1.26 -12.67 4.57
CA ALA A 64 -2.35 -13.33 5.28
C ALA A 64 -3.06 -14.20 4.25
N SER A 65 -2.37 -15.28 3.86
CA SER A 65 -2.85 -16.37 3.03
C SER A 65 -2.08 -17.62 3.43
N GLU A 66 -2.10 -17.97 4.72
CA GLU A 66 -2.33 -19.38 5.02
C GLU A 66 -3.85 -19.48 5.26
N PRO A 67 -4.65 -19.91 4.27
CA PRO A 67 -5.98 -20.38 4.60
C PRO A 67 -5.79 -21.57 5.51
N GLU A 68 -5.98 -21.36 6.81
CA GLU A 68 -6.02 -22.40 7.81
C GLU A 68 -6.96 -23.51 7.28
N ALA A 69 -6.37 -24.67 6.98
CA ALA A 69 -7.12 -25.80 6.48
C ALA A 69 -8.17 -26.17 7.54
N PRO A 70 -9.45 -26.40 7.16
CA PRO A 70 -10.43 -26.87 8.12
C PRO A 70 -9.95 -28.20 8.73
N PRO A 71 -10.15 -28.44 10.03
CA PRO A 71 -9.75 -29.70 10.66
C PRO A 71 -10.41 -30.87 9.93
N PRO A 72 -9.71 -32.01 9.75
CA PRO A 72 -10.30 -33.16 9.06
C PRO A 72 -11.55 -33.65 9.82
N PRO A 73 -12.59 -34.13 9.12
CA PRO A 73 -13.74 -34.70 9.80
C PRO A 73 -13.31 -35.90 10.62
N THR A 74 -13.70 -35.92 11.89
CA THR A 74 -13.50 -37.07 12.78
C THR A 74 -14.37 -38.22 12.29
N ALA A 75 -13.76 -39.27 11.77
CA ALA A 75 -14.45 -40.52 11.43
C ALA A 75 -14.76 -41.32 12.73
N PRO A 76 -15.90 -42.02 12.81
CA PRO A 76 -16.22 -42.90 13.94
C PRO A 76 -15.34 -44.15 14.01
#